data_AF-A0A7L1EK59-F1
#
_entry.id   AF-A0A7L1EK59-F1
#
_cell.length_a   1.000
_cell.length_b   1.000
_cell.length_c   1.000
_cell.angle_alpha   90.00
_cell.angle_beta   90.00
_cell.angle_gamma   90.00
#
_symmetry.space_group_name_H-M   'P 1'
#
loop_
_entity.id
_entity.type
_entity.pdbx_description
1 polymer ?
#
loop_
_entity_poly.entity_id
_entity_poly.type
_entity_poly.pdbx_seq_one_letter_code
_entity_poly.pdbx_strand_id
1 'polypeptide(L)'
;RFPLTRPDLCKKWEAAVKRKNFKPTKYSSICSEHFTPDCFKRECNNKLLKENAVPTIFCYTEPGEKVNPKHPYARFVDPSIGLLMPPLQTPSNLAVFCDHNYTVEDTVHQRKRIQQLEEQVEKLRKKLKTAQQRCRRQERQIEKLREIVQFQKEKDILAGKGYVILPNDYFEVVEVPA
;
A
#
# COMPACT_ATOMS: atom_id res chain seq x y z
N ARG A 1 0.66 -13.00 19.35
CA ARG A 1 1.23 -13.35 20.68
C ARG A 1 0.44 -12.63 21.75
N PHE A 2 0.37 -13.17 22.97
CA PHE A 2 -0.35 -12.51 24.06
C PHE A 2 0.32 -11.19 24.48
N PRO A 3 -0.47 -10.13 24.74
CA PRO A 3 0.05 -8.82 25.14
C PRO A 3 0.39 -8.78 26.64
N LEU A 4 1.44 -9.50 27.06
CA LEU A 4 1.84 -9.61 28.48
C LEU A 4 2.24 -8.28 29.12
N THR A 5 2.68 -7.31 28.31
CA THR A 5 3.01 -5.95 28.78
C THR A 5 1.77 -5.10 29.09
N ARG A 6 0.58 -5.57 28.72
CA ARG A 6 -0.70 -4.87 28.89
C ARG A 6 -1.69 -5.76 29.64
N PRO A 7 -1.69 -5.75 30.98
CA PRO A 7 -2.46 -6.70 31.78
C PRO A 7 -3.97 -6.65 31.48
N ASP A 8 -4.53 -5.47 31.24
CA ASP A 8 -5.97 -5.32 30.96
C ASP A 8 -6.38 -5.93 29.61
N LEU A 9 -5.53 -5.77 28.59
CA LEU A 9 -5.77 -6.37 27.28
C LEU A 9 -5.52 -7.88 27.32
N CYS A 10 -4.51 -8.32 28.07
CA CYS A 10 -4.20 -9.73 28.28
C CYS A 10 -5.39 -10.45 28.92
N LYS A 11 -5.98 -9.88 29.99
CA LYS A 11 -7.19 -10.43 30.63
C LYS A 11 -8.37 -10.57 29.66
N LYS A 12 -8.57 -9.60 28.76
CA LYS A 12 -9.62 -9.70 27.73
C LYS A 12 -9.38 -10.86 26.77
N TRP A 13 -8.13 -11.08 26.37
CA TRP A 13 -7.76 -12.21 25.51
C TRP A 13 -7.88 -13.55 26.23
N GLU A 14 -7.50 -13.62 27.52
CA GLU A 14 -7.68 -14.81 28.36
C GLU A 14 -9.15 -15.20 28.49
N ALA A 15 -10.01 -14.21 28.78
CA ALA A 15 -11.44 -14.40 28.87
C ALA A 15 -12.04 -14.89 27.53
N ALA A 16 -11.53 -14.38 26.41
CA ALA A 16 -11.97 -14.80 25.09
C ALA A 16 -11.51 -16.23 24.72
N VAL A 17 -10.39 -16.72 25.25
CA VAL A 17 -9.95 -18.11 24.99
C VAL A 17 -10.84 -19.14 25.70
N LYS A 18 -11.53 -18.77 26.79
CA LYS A 18 -12.47 -19.62 27.56
C LYS A 18 -11.97 -21.04 27.89
N ARG A 19 -10.65 -21.23 28.04
CA ARG A 19 -10.05 -22.52 28.36
C ARG A 19 -9.82 -22.63 29.87
N LYS A 20 -10.36 -23.67 30.50
CA LYS A 20 -10.17 -23.92 31.95
C LYS A 20 -8.67 -24.04 32.27
N ASN A 21 -8.24 -23.38 33.35
CA ASN A 21 -6.85 -23.38 33.85
C ASN A 21 -5.77 -22.89 32.87
N PHE A 22 -6.15 -22.19 31.81
CA PHE A 22 -5.17 -21.62 30.88
C PHE A 22 -4.59 -20.32 31.44
N LYS A 23 -3.27 -20.25 31.57
CA LYS A 23 -2.53 -19.01 31.82
C LYS A 23 -1.65 -18.71 30.61
N PRO A 24 -1.78 -17.53 29.97
CA PRO A 24 -0.96 -17.21 28.82
C PRO A 24 0.48 -17.01 29.25
N THR A 25 1.38 -17.59 28.47
CA THR A 25 2.82 -17.44 28.62
C THR A 25 3.38 -16.61 27.48
N LYS A 26 4.67 -16.27 27.52
CA LYS A 26 5.35 -15.55 26.42
C LYS A 26 5.37 -16.34 25.10
N TYR A 27 5.11 -17.64 25.17
CA TYR A 27 5.01 -18.54 24.02
C TYR A 27 3.56 -18.76 23.56
N SER A 28 2.58 -18.29 24.33
CA SER A 28 1.18 -18.37 23.96
C SER A 28 0.85 -17.36 22.86
N SER A 29 0.16 -17.84 21.83
CA SER A 29 -0.28 -17.04 20.69
C SER A 29 -1.70 -17.45 20.27
N ILE A 30 -2.37 -16.52 19.59
CA ILE A 30 -3.67 -16.71 18.96
C ILE A 30 -3.44 -16.38 17.48
N CYS A 31 -3.90 -17.22 16.57
CA CYS A 31 -3.77 -16.98 15.13
C CYS A 31 -4.61 -15.78 14.70
N SER A 32 -4.30 -15.19 13.54
CA SER A 32 -4.99 -13.99 13.04
C SER A 32 -6.47 -14.22 12.73
N GLU A 33 -6.89 -15.46 12.50
CA GLU A 33 -8.27 -15.83 12.16
C GLU A 33 -9.27 -15.56 13.29
N HIS A 34 -8.80 -15.50 14.54
CA HIS A 34 -9.64 -15.17 15.68
C HIS A 34 -9.95 -13.67 15.81
N PHE A 35 -9.40 -12.82 14.94
CA PHE A 35 -9.57 -11.37 14.93
C PHE A 35 -10.33 -10.91 13.70
N THR A 36 -11.21 -9.91 13.87
CA THR A 36 -11.87 -9.27 12.73
C THR A 36 -10.85 -8.51 11.88
N PRO A 37 -11.09 -8.35 10.56
CA PRO A 37 -10.21 -7.56 9.68
C PRO A 37 -9.96 -6.14 10.19
N ASP A 38 -10.94 -5.53 10.86
CA ASP A 38 -10.84 -4.17 11.42
C ASP A 38 -9.91 -4.07 12.63
N CYS A 39 -9.54 -5.20 13.24
CA CYS A 39 -8.57 -5.25 14.33
C CYS A 39 -7.12 -5.10 13.85
N PHE A 40 -6.86 -5.13 12.54
CA PHE A 40 -5.52 -4.98 11.97
C PHE A 40 -5.24 -3.53 11.57
N LYS A 41 -3.98 -3.10 11.74
CA LYS A 41 -3.49 -1.82 11.22
C LYS A 41 -3.34 -1.95 9.69
N ARG A 42 -3.95 -1.03 8.93
CA ARG A 42 -3.92 -1.05 7.45
C ARG A 42 -2.58 -0.57 6.87
N GLU A 43 -1.81 0.18 7.66
CA GLU A 43 -0.63 0.94 7.21
C GLU A 43 0.68 0.15 7.32
N CYS A 44 0.65 -1.10 7.75
CA CYS A 44 1.85 -1.91 7.92
C CYS A 44 1.85 -3.11 6.98
N ASN A 45 3.02 -3.40 6.38
CA ASN A 45 3.23 -4.58 5.53
C ASN A 45 3.05 -5.90 6.30
N ASN A 46 3.13 -5.87 7.64
CA ASN A 46 2.87 -7.01 8.52
C ASN A 46 1.45 -6.93 9.09
N LYS A 47 0.79 -8.07 9.31
CA LYS A 47 -0.52 -8.14 10.00
C LYS A 47 -0.37 -7.80 11.49
N LEU A 48 -0.28 -6.51 11.82
CA LEU A 48 -0.16 -6.00 13.18
C LEU A 48 -1.55 -5.66 13.73
N LEU A 49 -1.85 -6.16 14.93
CA LEU A 49 -3.08 -5.82 15.62
C LEU A 49 -3.05 -4.39 16.16
N LYS A 50 -4.21 -3.73 16.13
CA LYS A 50 -4.45 -2.45 16.81
C LYS A 50 -4.28 -2.62 18.31
N GLU A 51 -4.02 -1.52 18.98
CA GLU A 51 -3.75 -1.48 20.42
C GLU A 51 -4.89 -2.04 21.27
N ASN A 52 -6.14 -1.96 20.81
CA ASN A 52 -7.30 -2.44 21.55
C ASN A 52 -7.96 -3.66 20.90
N ALA A 53 -7.25 -4.34 20.00
CA ALA A 53 -7.75 -5.52 19.33
C ALA A 53 -7.95 -6.67 20.33
N VAL A 54 -9.11 -7.32 20.27
CA VAL A 54 -9.47 -8.47 21.11
C VAL A 54 -9.95 -9.58 20.18
N PRO A 55 -9.52 -10.84 20.38
CA PRO A 55 -10.00 -11.96 19.59
C PRO A 55 -11.47 -12.17 19.92
N THR A 56 -12.32 -12.18 18.89
CA THR A 56 -13.78 -12.23 19.01
C THR A 56 -14.38 -13.40 18.25
N ILE A 57 -13.61 -14.01 17.35
CA ILE A 57 -14.06 -15.10 16.50
C ILE A 57 -13.56 -16.41 17.12
N PHE A 58 -14.39 -17.07 17.93
CA PHE A 58 -14.14 -18.41 18.43
C PHE A 58 -15.34 -19.30 18.07
N CYS A 59 -15.10 -20.41 17.38
CA CYS A 59 -16.11 -21.41 17.13
C CYS A 59 -16.27 -22.26 18.39
N TYR A 60 -17.16 -21.87 19.29
CA TYR A 60 -17.56 -22.74 20.40
C TYR A 60 -18.62 -23.69 19.87
N THR A 61 -18.26 -24.96 19.69
CA THR A 61 -19.24 -26.03 19.60
C THR A 61 -19.72 -26.32 21.02
N GLU A 62 -20.70 -25.55 21.50
CA GLU A 62 -21.48 -26.00 22.66
C GLU A 62 -22.23 -27.28 22.22
N PRO A 63 -22.10 -28.41 22.93
CA PRO A 63 -22.91 -29.59 22.67
C PRO A 63 -24.32 -29.31 23.16
N GLY A 64 -25.14 -28.70 22.31
CA GLY A 64 -26.57 -28.56 22.55
C GLY A 64 -27.02 -27.13 22.84
N GLU A 65 -27.09 -26.31 21.80
CA GLU A 65 -28.19 -25.35 21.63
C GLU A 65 -28.22 -24.91 20.16
N LYS A 66 -29.37 -25.05 19.51
CA LYS A 66 -29.58 -24.63 18.13
C LYS A 66 -29.64 -23.10 18.07
N VAL A 67 -28.50 -22.44 18.03
CA VAL A 67 -28.44 -21.01 17.72
C VAL A 67 -28.16 -20.86 16.23
N ASN A 68 -29.17 -20.38 15.50
CA ASN A 68 -29.06 -19.96 14.10
C ASN A 68 -27.86 -19.00 13.96
N PRO A 69 -26.78 -19.36 13.24
CA PRO A 69 -25.72 -18.44 12.96
C PRO A 69 -26.24 -17.44 11.92
N LYS A 70 -26.60 -16.23 12.36
CA LYS A 70 -26.64 -15.06 11.48
C LYS A 70 -25.20 -14.73 11.10
N HIS A 71 -24.65 -15.46 10.12
CA HIS A 71 -23.37 -15.18 9.48
C HIS A 71 -23.62 -14.69 8.05
N PRO A 72 -22.96 -13.61 7.57
CA PRO A 72 -23.25 -13.02 6.26
C PRO A 72 -22.66 -13.76 5.05
N TYR A 73 -22.20 -15.00 5.18
CA TYR A 73 -21.57 -15.71 4.07
C TYR A 73 -21.99 -17.18 3.99
N ALA A 74 -23.22 -17.41 3.52
CA ALA A 74 -23.52 -18.64 2.79
C ALA A 74 -22.96 -18.47 1.36
N ARG A 75 -21.79 -19.03 1.08
CA ARG A 75 -21.39 -19.27 -0.31
C ARG A 75 -22.20 -20.46 -0.80
N PHE A 76 -23.15 -20.20 -1.69
CA PHE A 76 -23.76 -21.21 -2.55
C PHE A 76 -22.63 -21.95 -3.29
N VAL A 77 -22.48 -23.24 -3.02
CA VAL A 77 -21.68 -24.13 -3.85
C VAL A 77 -22.64 -25.00 -4.66
N ASP A 78 -22.46 -24.92 -5.97
CA ASP A 78 -23.20 -25.67 -6.98
C ASP A 78 -23.09 -27.19 -6.72
N PRO A 79 -24.19 -27.96 -6.75
CA PRO A 79 -24.18 -29.41 -6.48
C PRO A 79 -23.38 -30.27 -7.47
N SER A 80 -22.88 -29.72 -8.58
CA SER A 80 -22.30 -30.51 -9.68
C SER A 80 -20.84 -30.94 -9.47
N ILE A 81 -20.19 -30.57 -8.36
CA ILE A 81 -18.77 -30.93 -8.08
C ILE A 81 -18.66 -32.03 -6.98
N GLY A 82 -19.77 -32.67 -6.63
CA GLY A 82 -19.86 -33.58 -5.48
C GLY A 82 -19.45 -35.06 -5.68
N LEU A 83 -18.93 -35.48 -6.84
CA LEU A 83 -18.82 -36.92 -7.17
C LEU A 83 -17.40 -37.50 -7.33
N LEU A 84 -16.35 -36.88 -6.76
CA LEU A 84 -14.98 -37.41 -6.87
C LEU A 84 -14.17 -37.40 -5.56
N MET A 85 -14.78 -37.72 -4.41
CA MET A 85 -13.98 -38.07 -3.21
C MET A 85 -14.54 -39.31 -2.50
N PRO A 86 -13.68 -40.30 -2.17
CA PRO A 86 -14.10 -41.46 -1.38
C PRO A 86 -14.35 -41.05 0.08
N PRO A 87 -15.13 -41.85 0.86
CA PRO A 87 -15.54 -41.48 2.21
C PRO A 87 -14.32 -41.44 3.14
N LEU A 88 -14.06 -40.28 3.73
CA LEU A 88 -13.10 -40.14 4.83
C LEU A 88 -13.65 -40.87 6.06
N GLN A 89 -13.15 -42.08 6.31
CA GLN A 89 -13.22 -42.67 7.64
C GLN A 89 -12.46 -41.74 8.57
N THR A 90 -13.18 -41.10 9.49
CA THR A 90 -12.61 -40.26 10.54
C THR A 90 -12.12 -41.12 11.69
N PRO A 91 -10.81 -41.21 11.99
CA PRO A 91 -10.39 -41.45 13.35
C PRO A 91 -10.44 -40.12 14.10
N SER A 92 -11.06 -40.19 15.27
CA SER A 92 -11.08 -39.17 16.32
C SER A 92 -9.66 -38.71 16.69
N ASN A 93 -9.20 -37.64 16.04
CA ASN A 93 -8.13 -36.77 16.54
C ASN A 93 -8.25 -35.42 15.84
N LEU A 94 -9.20 -34.62 16.33
CA LEU A 94 -9.40 -33.23 15.97
C LEU A 94 -8.28 -32.38 16.61
N ALA A 95 -7.05 -32.56 16.17
CA ALA A 95 -5.93 -31.71 16.54
C ALA A 95 -4.81 -31.87 15.51
N VAL A 96 -4.21 -30.73 15.14
CA VAL A 96 -3.00 -30.61 14.30
C VAL A 96 -3.22 -30.63 12.79
N PHE A 97 -4.04 -29.70 12.28
CA PHE A 97 -3.85 -29.14 10.93
C PHE A 97 -4.11 -27.63 10.95
N CYS A 98 -3.28 -26.92 11.69
CA CYS A 98 -3.10 -25.48 11.48
C CYS A 98 -1.60 -25.24 11.32
N ASP A 99 -1.01 -25.96 10.36
CA ASP A 99 0.38 -25.72 9.99
C ASP A 99 0.47 -24.33 9.37
N HIS A 100 1.47 -23.61 9.84
CA HIS A 100 1.61 -22.20 9.64
C HIS A 100 1.94 -21.90 8.18
N ASN A 101 1.04 -21.20 7.49
CA ASN A 101 1.30 -20.61 6.18
C ASN A 101 2.23 -19.37 6.30
N TYR A 102 3.42 -19.59 6.85
CA TYR A 102 4.64 -18.78 6.62
C TYR A 102 5.54 -19.51 5.62
N THR A 103 4.95 -20.30 4.72
CA THR A 103 5.67 -21.10 3.75
C THR A 103 6.36 -20.20 2.74
N VAL A 104 7.52 -20.67 2.27
CA VAL A 104 8.50 -20.03 1.37
C VAL A 104 7.89 -19.16 0.25
N GLU A 105 6.68 -19.48 -0.23
CA GLU A 105 5.96 -18.73 -1.26
C GLU A 105 5.74 -17.25 -0.91
N ASP A 106 5.37 -16.88 0.32
CA ASP A 106 5.18 -15.46 0.70
C ASP A 106 6.49 -14.67 0.60
N THR A 107 7.61 -15.30 0.97
CA THR A 107 8.94 -14.67 0.85
C THR A 107 9.37 -14.48 -0.62
N VAL A 108 8.94 -15.35 -1.53
CA VAL A 108 9.21 -15.23 -2.98
C VAL A 108 8.40 -14.09 -3.59
N HIS A 109 7.13 -13.96 -3.24
CA HIS A 109 6.27 -12.86 -3.70
C HIS A 109 6.79 -11.50 -3.20
N GLN A 110 7.16 -11.41 -1.94
CA GLN A 110 7.77 -10.20 -1.37
C GLN A 110 9.09 -9.85 -2.06
N ARG A 111 9.97 -10.84 -2.29
CA ARG A 111 11.23 -10.62 -3.02
C ARG A 111 11.01 -10.13 -4.45
N LYS A 112 10.05 -10.73 -5.18
CA LYS A 112 9.68 -10.31 -6.53
C LYS A 112 9.14 -8.87 -6.54
N ARG A 113 8.35 -8.52 -5.52
CA ARG A 113 7.85 -7.15 -5.35
C ARG A 113 8.98 -6.15 -5.10
N ILE A 114 9.96 -6.50 -4.27
CA ILE A 114 11.13 -5.66 -4.01
C ILE A 114 11.91 -5.43 -5.32
N GLN A 115 12.22 -6.49 -6.07
CA GLN A 115 12.92 -6.37 -7.36
C GLN A 115 12.18 -5.46 -8.36
N GLN A 116 10.86 -5.60 -8.47
CA GLN A 116 10.05 -4.74 -9.34
C GLN A 116 10.12 -3.27 -8.93
N LEU A 117 10.09 -2.99 -7.62
CA LEU A 117 10.19 -1.63 -7.11
C LEU A 117 11.58 -1.04 -7.35
N GLU A 118 12.64 -1.84 -7.16
CA GLU A 118 14.02 -1.43 -7.46
C GLU A 118 14.18 -1.06 -8.95
N GLU A 119 13.63 -1.87 -9.86
CA GLU A 119 13.67 -1.58 -11.30
C GLU A 119 12.91 -0.28 -11.64
N GLN A 120 11.75 -0.07 -11.04
CA GLN A 120 10.99 1.17 -11.24
C GLN A 120 11.73 2.40 -10.73
N VAL A 121 12.37 2.31 -9.55
CA VAL A 121 13.19 3.39 -9.01
C VAL A 121 14.36 3.71 -9.93
N GLU A 122 15.05 2.69 -10.46
CA GLU A 122 16.15 2.90 -11.39
C GLU A 122 15.69 3.53 -12.70
N LYS A 123 14.54 3.11 -13.24
CA LYS A 123 13.93 3.71 -14.43
C LYS A 123 13.57 5.18 -14.20
N LEU A 124 13.00 5.52 -13.05
CA LEU A 124 12.67 6.90 -12.69
C LEU A 124 13.91 7.76 -12.50
N ARG A 125 14.98 7.24 -11.88
CA ARG A 125 16.26 7.93 -11.75
C ARG A 125 16.88 8.26 -13.11
N LYS A 126 16.85 7.33 -14.07
CA LYS A 126 17.31 7.56 -15.44
C LYS A 126 16.50 8.67 -16.13
N LYS A 127 15.17 8.62 -16.04
CA LYS A 127 14.29 9.67 -16.59
C LYS A 127 14.58 11.05 -15.98
N LEU A 128 14.74 11.11 -14.66
CA LEU A 128 15.07 12.35 -13.95
C LEU A 128 16.40 12.93 -14.46
N LYS A 129 17.42 12.10 -14.59
CA LYS A 129 18.74 12.52 -15.09
C LYS A 129 18.65 13.10 -16.51
N THR A 130 17.93 12.44 -17.41
CA THR A 130 17.73 12.92 -18.79
C THR A 130 16.95 14.23 -18.83
N ALA A 131 15.87 14.34 -18.05
CA ALA A 131 15.07 15.55 -17.94
C ALA A 131 15.90 16.73 -17.40
N GLN A 132 16.66 16.51 -16.32
CA GLN A 132 17.58 17.51 -15.75
C GLN A 132 18.63 17.96 -16.76
N GLN A 133 19.21 17.03 -17.54
CA GLN A 133 20.17 17.40 -18.57
C GLN A 133 19.53 18.24 -19.68
N ARG A 134 18.27 17.95 -20.07
CA ARG A 134 17.52 18.76 -21.04
C ARG A 134 17.27 20.16 -20.51
N CYS A 135 16.81 20.29 -19.26
CA CYS A 135 16.62 21.59 -18.60
C CYS A 135 17.91 22.41 -18.61
N ARG A 136 19.03 21.83 -18.16
CA ARG A 136 20.34 22.51 -18.17
C ARG A 136 20.77 23.01 -19.55
N ARG A 137 20.47 22.25 -20.62
CA ARG A 137 20.77 22.68 -22.00
C ARG A 137 19.88 23.85 -22.44
N GLN A 138 18.59 23.78 -22.12
CA GLN A 138 17.65 24.85 -22.43
C GLN A 138 17.99 26.13 -21.66
N GLU A 139 18.33 26.03 -20.38
CA GLU A 139 18.78 27.17 -19.56
C GLU A 139 20.00 27.86 -20.17
N ARG A 140 21.00 27.10 -20.64
CA ARG A 140 22.16 27.66 -21.34
C ARG A 140 21.79 28.36 -22.65
N GLN A 141 20.83 27.81 -23.40
CA GLN A 141 20.35 28.46 -24.62
C GLN A 141 19.62 29.77 -24.30
N ILE A 142 18.79 29.78 -23.26
CA ILE A 142 18.09 30.98 -22.78
C ILE A 142 19.11 32.04 -22.35
N GLU A 143 20.16 31.65 -21.62
CA GLU A 143 21.19 32.58 -21.18
C GLU A 143 21.91 33.22 -22.38
N LYS A 144 22.31 32.42 -23.37
CA LYS A 144 22.91 32.93 -24.60
C LYS A 144 21.98 33.89 -25.35
N LEU A 145 20.67 33.58 -25.43
CA LEU A 145 19.70 34.47 -26.07
C LEU A 145 19.52 35.77 -25.28
N ARG A 146 19.54 35.72 -23.95
CA ARG A 146 19.48 36.91 -23.09
C ARG A 146 20.69 37.82 -23.32
N GLU A 147 21.90 37.25 -23.42
CA GLU A 147 23.11 38.01 -23.74
C GLU A 147 22.99 38.73 -25.10
N ILE A 148 22.48 38.04 -26.13
CA ILE A 148 22.28 38.63 -27.46
C ILE A 148 21.26 39.78 -27.40
N VAL A 149 20.13 39.58 -26.71
CA VAL A 149 19.09 40.60 -26.54
C VAL A 149 19.66 41.81 -25.78
N GLN A 150 20.46 41.58 -24.75
CA GLN A 150 21.09 42.64 -23.97
C GLN A 150 22.06 43.47 -24.82
N PHE A 151 22.93 42.80 -25.60
CA PHE A 151 23.86 43.47 -26.52
C PHE A 151 23.12 44.30 -27.57
N GLN A 152 22.05 43.76 -28.15
CA GLN A 152 21.24 44.48 -29.13
C GLN A 152 20.55 45.71 -28.51
N LYS A 153 20.02 45.57 -27.29
CA LYS A 153 19.40 46.67 -26.54
C LYS A 153 20.40 47.80 -26.26
N GLU A 154 21.62 47.49 -25.84
CA GLU A 154 22.67 48.48 -25.60
C GLU A 154 23.04 49.22 -26.90
N LYS A 155 23.18 48.49 -28.01
CA LYS A 155 23.44 49.07 -29.33
C LYS A 155 22.30 49.98 -29.80
N ASP A 156 21.05 49.58 -29.59
CA ASP A 156 19.88 50.35 -30.01
C ASP A 156 19.69 51.62 -29.18
N ILE A 157 19.99 51.59 -27.87
CA ILE A 157 20.05 52.79 -27.02
C ILE A 157 21.10 53.78 -27.56
N LEU A 158 22.29 53.29 -27.90
CA LEU A 158 23.35 54.10 -28.53
C LEU A 158 22.93 54.67 -29.89
N ALA A 159 22.12 53.93 -30.65
CA ALA A 159 21.61 54.36 -31.96
C ALA A 159 20.32 55.21 -31.88
N GLY A 160 19.80 55.49 -30.69
CA GLY A 160 18.55 56.24 -30.50
C GLY A 160 17.29 55.51 -30.99
N LYS A 161 17.36 54.18 -31.19
CA LYS A 161 16.24 53.36 -31.70
C LYS A 161 15.47 52.76 -30.53
N GLY A 162 14.24 53.22 -30.31
CA GLY A 162 13.30 52.62 -29.35
C GLY A 162 12.36 51.65 -30.06
N TYR A 163 12.23 50.43 -29.54
CA TYR A 163 11.26 49.44 -30.04
C TYR A 163 10.22 49.15 -28.95
N VAL A 164 8.94 49.11 -29.35
CA VAL A 164 7.82 48.69 -28.51
C VAL A 164 7.38 47.32 -28.98
N ILE A 165 7.46 46.31 -28.11
CA ILE A 165 6.90 44.99 -28.41
C ILE A 165 5.39 45.09 -28.14
N LEU A 166 4.63 45.27 -29.22
CA LEU A 166 3.17 45.20 -29.15
C LEU A 166 2.74 43.73 -29.02
N PRO A 167 1.80 43.41 -28.13
CA PRO A 167 1.15 42.11 -28.11
C PRO A 167 0.61 41.77 -29.50
N ASN A 168 0.73 40.49 -29.91
CA ASN A 168 0.47 39.97 -31.26
C ASN A 168 -0.95 40.23 -31.84
N ASP A 169 -1.80 40.95 -31.12
CA ASP A 169 -3.18 41.26 -31.49
C ASP A 169 -3.36 42.69 -32.03
N TYR A 170 -2.28 43.49 -32.15
CA TYR A 170 -2.36 44.85 -32.72
C TYR A 170 -1.18 45.15 -33.67
N PHE A 171 -1.49 45.33 -34.95
CA PHE A 171 -0.67 46.07 -35.90
C PHE A 171 -1.48 47.26 -36.42
N GLU A 172 -0.99 48.47 -36.18
CA GLU A 172 -1.26 49.61 -37.06
C GLU A 172 0.07 50.01 -37.70
N VAL A 173 0.17 49.82 -39.01
CA VAL A 173 1.21 50.44 -39.83
C VAL A 173 0.78 51.88 -40.04
N VAL A 174 1.39 52.82 -39.33
CA VAL A 174 1.27 54.24 -39.65
C VAL A 174 2.52 54.65 -40.43
N GLU A 175 2.36 54.81 -41.74
CA GLU A 175 3.34 55.53 -42.56
C GLU A 175 3.38 56.99 -42.13
N VAL A 176 4.56 57.47 -41.75
CA VAL A 176 4.80 58.91 -41.55
C VAL A 176 5.41 59.44 -42.85
N PRO A 177 4.79 60.43 -43.52
CA PRO A 177 5.33 61.01 -44.74
C PRO A 177 6.60 61.83 -44.45
N ALA A 178 7.47 61.88 -45.46
CA ALA A 178 8.79 62.51 -45.45
C ALA A 178 8.78 64.02 -45.17
#